data_AF-A0A7H8LUV3-F1
#
_entry.id   AF-A0A7H8LUV3-F1
#
_cell.length_a   1.000
_cell.length_b   1.000
_cell.length_c   1.000
_cell.angle_alpha   90.00
_cell.angle_beta   90.00
_cell.angle_gamma   90.00
#
_symmetry.space_group_name_H-M   'P 1'
#
loop_
_entity.id
_entity.type
_entity.pdbx_description
1 polymer ?
#
loop_
_entity_poly.entity_id
_entity_poly.type
_entity_poly.pdbx_seq_one_letter_code
_entity_poly.pdbx_strand_id
1 'polypeptide(L)'
;MTASDTRPDGIPLPDLSERRMRPRDRRVVQAIALVCAMAAMLVIPWADETDLMRDSLKPPEKVTALPEGRIGELVGAKWKVLDRRTAAPLGDRQSGGDVVELRLKLAVRPSDAASAKAVGSYGLRYRFHDGDGRVWFAVGLRTAEPKAGVAMGITVKATVPRAKADELELHIQAPKETRKPGGPLASLRFSR
;
A
#
# COMPACT_ATOMS: atom_id res chain seq x y z
N MET A 1 72.88 -27.02 58.08
CA MET A 1 71.43 -27.17 57.84
C MET A 1 70.82 -25.77 57.78
N THR A 2 70.44 -25.30 56.61
CA THR A 2 69.69 -24.06 56.43
C THR A 2 68.60 -24.31 55.40
N ALA A 3 67.36 -24.31 55.88
CA ALA A 3 66.15 -24.35 55.09
C ALA A 3 65.93 -22.98 54.44
N SER A 4 65.93 -22.92 53.10
CA SER A 4 65.25 -21.90 52.28
C SER A 4 65.60 -22.14 50.82
N ASP A 5 64.84 -22.99 50.13
CA ASP A 5 64.56 -22.79 48.70
C ASP A 5 63.43 -23.74 48.28
N THR A 6 62.20 -23.28 48.49
CA THR A 6 61.01 -23.91 47.93
C THR A 6 60.13 -22.78 47.43
N ARG A 7 60.56 -22.17 46.32
CA ARG A 7 59.72 -21.24 45.58
C ARG A 7 58.93 -22.07 44.56
N PRO A 8 57.59 -22.08 44.59
CA PRO A 8 56.83 -22.79 43.57
C PRO A 8 57.02 -22.05 42.25
N ASP A 9 57.54 -22.74 41.23
CA ASP A 9 57.58 -22.24 39.87
C ASP A 9 56.16 -21.87 39.44
N GLY A 10 55.95 -20.58 39.16
CA GLY A 10 54.68 -20.09 38.66
C GLY A 10 54.36 -20.74 37.31
N ILE A 11 53.10 -21.15 37.13
CA ILE A 11 52.60 -21.71 35.87
C ILE A 11 52.87 -20.68 34.75
N PRO A 12 53.57 -21.04 33.65
CA PRO A 12 53.78 -20.12 32.55
C PRO A 12 52.42 -19.84 31.88
N LEU A 13 51.93 -18.62 31.99
CA LEU A 13 50.83 -18.13 31.16
C LEU A 13 51.35 -18.00 29.71
N PRO A 14 50.59 -18.44 28.70
CA PRO A 14 51.00 -18.28 27.31
C PRO A 14 51.17 -16.79 27.02
N ASP A 15 52.34 -16.43 26.52
CA ASP A 15 52.68 -15.07 26.16
C ASP A 15 51.81 -14.64 24.97
N LEU A 16 50.78 -13.83 25.24
CA LEU A 16 49.90 -13.27 24.21
C LEU A 16 50.63 -12.26 23.29
N SER A 17 51.91 -11.98 23.54
CA SER A 17 52.71 -11.02 22.77
C SER A 17 53.27 -11.57 21.45
N GLU A 18 53.14 -12.87 21.15
CA GLU A 18 53.74 -13.51 19.96
C GLU A 18 52.88 -13.53 18.67
N ARG A 19 51.80 -12.75 18.57
CA ARG A 19 51.10 -12.52 17.28
C ARG A 19 51.23 -11.09 16.79
N ARG A 20 52.46 -10.57 16.75
CA ARG A 20 52.76 -9.36 15.98
C ARG A 20 52.73 -9.68 14.49
N MET A 21 51.65 -9.26 13.82
CA MET A 21 51.60 -9.26 12.35
C MET A 21 52.81 -8.52 11.79
N ARG A 22 53.43 -9.08 10.75
CA ARG A 22 54.54 -8.42 10.07
C ARG A 22 54.03 -7.09 9.50
N PRO A 23 54.89 -6.04 9.40
CA PRO A 23 54.46 -4.74 8.90
C PRO A 23 53.80 -4.77 7.51
N ARG A 24 54.17 -5.74 6.66
CA ARG A 24 53.54 -5.98 5.36
C ARG A 24 52.14 -6.58 5.50
N ASP A 25 51.99 -7.62 6.32
CA ASP A 25 50.69 -8.27 6.57
C ASP A 25 49.68 -7.26 7.16
N ARG A 26 50.14 -6.39 8.06
CA ARG A 26 49.33 -5.29 8.59
C ARG A 26 48.85 -4.34 7.51
N ARG A 27 49.70 -3.98 6.54
CA ARG A 27 49.32 -3.11 5.41
C ARG A 27 48.32 -3.80 4.48
N VAL A 28 48.46 -5.10 4.25
CA VAL A 28 47.51 -5.88 3.44
C VAL A 28 46.15 -5.94 4.12
N VAL A 29 46.10 -6.23 5.42
CA VAL A 29 44.86 -6.25 6.20
C VAL A 29 44.20 -4.87 6.21
N GLN A 30 44.97 -3.80 6.38
CA GLN A 30 44.45 -2.42 6.30
C GLN A 30 43.89 -2.09 4.92
N ALA A 31 44.56 -2.51 3.84
CA ALA A 31 44.06 -2.30 2.48
C ALA A 31 42.76 -3.06 2.22
N ILE A 32 42.68 -4.33 2.66
CA ILE A 32 41.44 -5.12 2.55
C ILE A 32 40.31 -4.48 3.35
N ALA A 33 40.59 -4.07 4.60
CA ALA A 33 39.60 -3.40 5.44
C ALA A 33 39.09 -2.10 4.81
N LEU A 34 39.99 -1.30 4.21
CA LEU A 34 39.63 -0.07 3.52
C LEU A 34 38.75 -0.35 2.30
N VAL A 35 39.12 -1.35 1.48
CA VAL A 35 38.33 -1.75 0.30
C VAL A 35 36.95 -2.24 0.72
N CYS A 36 36.85 -3.07 1.76
CA CYS A 36 35.57 -3.52 2.30
C CYS A 36 34.73 -2.36 2.87
N ALA A 37 35.35 -1.43 3.59
CA ALA A 37 34.66 -0.25 4.13
C ALA A 37 34.14 0.68 3.03
N MET A 38 34.95 0.92 1.99
CA MET A 38 34.53 1.71 0.82
C MET A 38 33.41 1.01 0.04
N ALA A 39 33.51 -0.30 -0.18
CA ALA A 39 32.46 -1.07 -0.83
C ALA A 39 31.16 -1.02 -0.02
N ALA A 40 31.23 -1.17 1.31
CA ALA A 40 30.06 -1.05 2.18
C ALA A 40 29.45 0.37 2.14
N MET A 41 30.27 1.42 2.18
CA MET A 41 29.79 2.81 2.07
C MET A 41 29.10 3.11 0.74
N LEU A 42 29.43 2.41 -0.34
CA LEU A 42 28.77 2.58 -1.64
C LEU A 42 27.51 1.72 -1.75
N VAL A 43 27.55 0.49 -1.24
CA VAL A 43 26.43 -0.47 -1.38
C VAL A 43 25.29 -0.17 -0.41
N ILE A 44 25.58 0.27 0.82
CA ILE A 44 24.54 0.53 1.84
C ILE A 44 23.58 1.63 1.41
N PRO A 45 24.03 2.83 0.96
CA PRO A 45 23.12 3.88 0.50
C PRO A 45 22.33 3.45 -0.74
N TRP A 46 22.95 2.65 -1.62
CA TRP A 46 22.31 2.20 -2.85
C TRP A 46 21.20 1.17 -2.58
N ALA A 47 21.42 0.26 -1.63
CA ALA A 47 20.39 -0.65 -1.15
C ALA A 47 19.26 0.11 -0.45
N ASP A 48 19.60 1.10 0.39
CA ASP A 48 18.64 1.95 1.11
C ASP A 48 17.78 2.78 0.14
N GLU A 49 18.38 3.41 -0.87
CA GLU A 49 17.65 4.11 -1.94
C GLU A 49 16.72 3.18 -2.72
N THR A 50 17.15 1.95 -2.99
CA THR A 50 16.34 0.97 -3.72
C THR A 50 15.14 0.50 -2.89
N ASP A 51 15.32 0.28 -1.59
CA ASP A 51 14.23 -0.10 -0.68
C ASP A 51 13.28 1.08 -0.42
N LEU A 52 13.80 2.29 -0.24
CA LEU A 52 13.00 3.52 -0.16
C LEU A 52 12.19 3.77 -1.43
N MET A 53 12.78 3.54 -2.61
CA MET A 53 12.04 3.65 -3.88
C MET A 53 10.95 2.58 -4.00
N ARG A 54 11.24 1.33 -3.62
CA ARG A 54 10.24 0.25 -3.64
C ARG A 54 9.07 0.53 -2.71
N ASP A 55 9.32 1.13 -1.56
CA ASP A 55 8.28 1.50 -0.60
C ASP A 55 7.50 2.76 -1.02
N SER A 56 8.12 3.67 -1.77
CA SER A 56 7.50 4.92 -2.26
C SER A 56 6.72 4.76 -3.57
N LEU A 57 7.03 3.73 -4.36
CA LEU A 57 6.25 3.41 -5.56
C LEU A 57 4.81 3.01 -5.19
N LYS A 58 3.83 3.58 -5.90
CA LYS A 58 2.43 3.18 -5.73
C LYS A 58 2.34 1.65 -5.90
N PRO A 59 1.79 0.92 -4.92
CA PRO A 59 1.68 -0.52 -5.02
C PRO A 59 0.91 -0.90 -6.29
N PRO A 60 1.30 -1.98 -6.99
CA PRO A 60 0.56 -2.43 -8.16
C PRO A 60 -0.90 -2.66 -7.78
N GLU A 61 -1.83 -2.16 -8.59
CA GLU A 61 -3.26 -2.33 -8.35
C GLU A 61 -3.75 -3.60 -9.06
N LYS A 62 -4.43 -4.48 -8.32
CA LYS A 62 -5.10 -5.65 -8.91
C LYS A 62 -6.55 -5.28 -9.15
N VAL A 63 -6.83 -4.85 -10.37
CA VAL A 63 -8.16 -4.43 -10.82
C VAL A 63 -8.98 -5.65 -11.22
N THR A 64 -10.14 -5.83 -10.59
CA THR A 64 -11.17 -6.78 -11.04
C THR A 64 -12.20 -6.00 -11.84
N ALA A 65 -12.14 -6.11 -13.17
CA ALA A 65 -13.11 -5.50 -14.07
C ALA A 65 -14.38 -6.36 -14.15
N LEU A 66 -15.54 -5.73 -13.95
CA LEU A 66 -16.85 -6.37 -13.95
C LEU A 66 -17.80 -5.59 -14.87
N PRO A 67 -18.49 -6.28 -15.80
CA PRO A 67 -19.51 -5.64 -16.62
C PRO A 67 -20.74 -5.27 -15.79
N GLU A 68 -21.56 -4.38 -16.34
CA GLU A 68 -22.74 -3.83 -15.68
C GLU A 68 -23.67 -4.93 -15.15
N GLY A 69 -24.21 -4.72 -13.94
CA GLY A 69 -25.16 -5.64 -13.30
C GLY A 69 -24.56 -6.91 -12.68
N ARG A 70 -23.25 -7.17 -12.84
CA ARG A 70 -22.57 -8.29 -12.17
C ARG A 70 -22.21 -7.95 -10.72
N ILE A 71 -22.10 -9.01 -9.92
CA ILE A 71 -21.66 -8.92 -8.54
C ILE A 71 -20.15 -9.10 -8.51
N GLY A 72 -19.45 -8.09 -8.00
CA GLY A 72 -18.02 -8.15 -7.72
C GLY A 72 -17.73 -8.50 -6.26
N GLU A 73 -16.50 -8.89 -5.98
CA GLU A 73 -16.03 -9.11 -4.61
C GLU A 73 -14.82 -8.22 -4.32
N LEU A 74 -14.89 -7.46 -3.23
CA LEU A 74 -13.80 -6.62 -2.74
C LEU A 74 -13.85 -6.61 -1.22
N VAL A 75 -12.69 -6.76 -0.57
CA VAL A 75 -12.54 -6.82 0.90
C VAL A 75 -13.49 -7.83 1.59
N GLY A 76 -13.71 -8.98 0.95
CA GLY A 76 -14.61 -10.03 1.46
C GLY A 76 -16.10 -9.65 1.44
N ALA A 77 -16.45 -8.53 0.82
CA ALA A 77 -17.83 -8.09 0.61
C ALA A 77 -18.21 -8.24 -0.85
N LYS A 78 -19.48 -8.57 -1.09
CA LYS A 78 -20.08 -8.61 -2.43
C LYS A 78 -20.63 -7.23 -2.78
N TRP A 79 -20.31 -6.74 -3.97
CA TRP A 79 -20.65 -5.39 -4.46
C TRP A 79 -21.46 -5.50 -5.74
N LYS A 80 -22.52 -4.70 -5.88
CA LYS A 80 -23.33 -4.63 -7.10
C LYS A 80 -23.81 -3.21 -7.33
N VAL A 81 -23.73 -2.72 -8.56
CA VAL A 81 -24.39 -1.47 -8.98
C VAL A 81 -25.89 -1.75 -9.14
N LEU A 82 -26.72 -0.98 -8.44
CA LEU A 82 -28.19 -1.09 -8.51
C LEU A 82 -28.81 -0.03 -9.41
N ASP A 83 -28.26 1.18 -9.40
CA ASP A 83 -28.87 2.35 -10.01
C ASP A 83 -27.78 3.38 -10.32
N ARG A 84 -27.93 4.09 -11.44
CA ARG A 84 -27.04 5.18 -11.87
C ARG A 84 -27.91 6.32 -12.35
N ARG A 85 -27.70 7.51 -11.79
CA ARG A 85 -28.47 8.71 -12.12
C ARG A 85 -27.57 9.93 -12.15
N THR A 86 -27.79 10.80 -13.12
CA THR A 86 -27.28 12.16 -13.11
C THR A 86 -28.31 13.08 -12.44
N ALA A 87 -27.88 13.86 -11.46
CA ALA A 87 -28.71 14.89 -10.85
C ALA A 87 -28.69 16.16 -11.72
N ALA A 88 -29.53 17.14 -11.36
CA ALA A 88 -29.55 18.43 -12.02
C ALA A 88 -28.15 19.11 -11.98
N PRO A 89 -27.78 19.91 -13.01
CA PRO A 89 -26.48 20.57 -13.08
C PRO A 89 -26.20 21.41 -11.83
N LEU A 90 -24.96 21.39 -11.36
CA LEU A 90 -24.49 22.25 -10.28
C LEU A 90 -23.99 23.57 -10.88
N GLY A 91 -24.86 24.58 -10.90
CA GLY A 91 -24.52 25.94 -11.32
C GLY A 91 -25.67 26.69 -11.97
N ASP A 92 -25.70 28.01 -11.82
CA ASP A 92 -26.62 28.87 -12.57
C ASP A 92 -26.35 28.75 -14.07
N ARG A 93 -27.42 28.74 -14.87
CA ARG A 93 -27.42 28.65 -16.35
C ARG A 93 -26.49 29.66 -17.04
N GLN A 94 -26.05 30.70 -16.32
CA GLN A 94 -25.21 31.79 -16.80
C GLN A 94 -23.69 31.58 -16.59
N SER A 95 -23.25 30.61 -15.76
CA SER A 95 -21.83 30.44 -15.42
C SER A 95 -21.08 29.36 -16.21
N GLY A 96 -21.70 28.76 -17.23
CA GLY A 96 -20.99 27.91 -18.21
C GLY A 96 -20.35 26.63 -17.67
N GLY A 97 -20.62 26.23 -16.42
CA GLY A 97 -20.14 24.97 -15.87
C GLY A 97 -20.95 23.79 -16.40
N ASP A 98 -20.49 23.12 -17.46
CA ASP A 98 -21.11 21.89 -18.00
C ASP A 98 -20.81 20.67 -17.12
N VAL A 99 -21.19 20.76 -15.83
CA VAL A 99 -20.85 19.79 -14.81
C VAL A 99 -22.12 19.32 -14.10
N VAL A 100 -22.23 18.02 -13.89
CA VAL A 100 -23.38 17.36 -13.25
C VAL A 100 -22.93 16.52 -12.07
N GLU A 101 -23.81 16.32 -11.10
CA GLU A 101 -23.58 15.35 -10.03
C GLU A 101 -24.01 13.96 -10.50
N LEU A 102 -23.05 13.06 -10.66
CA LEU A 102 -23.29 11.65 -10.92
C LEU A 102 -23.50 10.91 -9.59
N ARG A 103 -24.62 10.19 -9.49
CA ARG A 103 -25.02 9.39 -8.33
C ARG A 103 -25.15 7.92 -8.71
N LEU A 104 -24.40 7.03 -8.07
CA LEU A 104 -24.53 5.59 -8.20
C LEU A 104 -25.01 4.99 -6.87
N LYS A 105 -26.02 4.12 -6.91
CA LYS A 105 -26.41 3.30 -5.77
C LYS A 105 -25.76 1.94 -5.90
N LEU A 106 -25.03 1.56 -4.86
CA LEU A 106 -24.37 0.27 -4.72
C LEU A 106 -25.08 -0.54 -3.64
N ALA A 107 -25.28 -1.83 -3.89
CA ALA A 107 -25.56 -2.82 -2.86
C ALA A 107 -24.24 -3.45 -2.42
N VAL A 108 -24.01 -3.48 -1.11
CA VAL A 108 -22.84 -4.11 -0.50
C VAL A 108 -23.30 -5.11 0.52
N ARG A 109 -22.79 -6.34 0.45
CA ARG A 109 -23.05 -7.38 1.43
C ARG A 109 -21.72 -7.91 1.97
N PRO A 110 -21.29 -7.46 3.17
CA PRO A 110 -20.14 -8.06 3.85
C PRO A 110 -20.41 -9.53 4.16
N SER A 111 -19.43 -10.39 3.99
CA SER A 111 -19.59 -11.83 4.25
C SER A 111 -19.40 -12.18 5.73
N ASP A 112 -18.56 -11.43 6.44
CA ASP A 112 -18.13 -11.67 7.82
C ASP A 112 -17.92 -10.35 8.60
N ALA A 113 -17.52 -10.46 9.88
CA ALA A 113 -17.28 -9.28 10.72
C ALA A 113 -16.05 -8.45 10.26
N ALA A 114 -15.03 -9.10 9.71
CA ALA A 114 -13.82 -8.42 9.23
C ALA A 114 -14.10 -7.57 7.99
N SER A 115 -14.84 -8.11 7.03
CA SER A 115 -15.34 -7.42 5.84
C SER A 115 -16.34 -6.33 6.20
N ALA A 116 -17.21 -6.54 7.21
CA ALA A 116 -18.09 -5.47 7.70
C ALA A 116 -17.28 -4.30 8.26
N LYS A 117 -16.23 -4.58 9.05
CA LYS A 117 -15.30 -3.56 9.55
C LYS A 117 -14.53 -2.87 8.41
N ALA A 118 -14.09 -3.61 7.39
CA ALA A 118 -13.38 -3.07 6.24
C ALA A 118 -14.26 -2.18 5.36
N VAL A 119 -15.54 -2.52 5.19
CA VAL A 119 -16.54 -1.66 4.52
C VAL A 119 -16.90 -0.46 5.40
N GLY A 120 -16.86 -0.63 6.71
CA GLY A 120 -17.16 0.40 7.70
C GLY A 120 -16.03 1.40 7.93
N SER A 121 -14.80 1.06 7.55
CA SER A 121 -13.65 1.93 7.74
C SER A 121 -13.59 3.03 6.68
N TYR A 122 -13.02 4.17 7.06
CA TYR A 122 -12.88 5.36 6.20
C TYR A 122 -11.86 5.19 5.06
N GLY A 123 -11.32 3.99 4.85
CA GLY A 123 -10.22 3.76 3.91
C GLY A 123 -10.63 3.44 2.47
N LEU A 124 -11.93 3.20 2.21
CA LEU A 124 -12.42 2.94 0.85
C LEU A 124 -12.39 4.21 0.00
N ARG A 125 -11.78 4.12 -1.18
CA ARG A 125 -11.73 5.24 -2.14
C ARG A 125 -12.59 4.94 -3.35
N TYR A 126 -13.46 5.88 -3.70
CA TYR A 126 -14.32 5.82 -4.86
C TYR A 126 -13.81 6.81 -5.90
N ARG A 127 -13.61 6.33 -7.14
CA ARG A 127 -13.14 7.16 -8.25
C ARG A 127 -13.90 6.81 -9.52
N PHE A 128 -14.14 7.80 -10.37
CA PHE A 128 -14.62 7.59 -11.72
C PHE A 128 -13.46 7.72 -12.70
N HIS A 129 -13.39 6.82 -13.67
CA HIS A 129 -12.37 6.80 -14.71
C HIS A 129 -13.04 6.86 -16.07
N ASP A 130 -12.45 7.60 -17.02
CA ASP A 130 -12.81 7.50 -18.44
C ASP A 130 -11.85 6.54 -19.19
N GLY A 131 -12.14 6.29 -20.46
CA GLY A 131 -11.27 5.51 -21.35
C GLY A 131 -9.92 6.18 -21.63
N ASP A 132 -9.80 7.49 -21.38
CA ASP A 132 -8.61 8.30 -21.60
C ASP A 132 -7.70 8.39 -20.35
N GLY A 133 -8.09 7.72 -19.24
CA GLY A 133 -7.33 7.67 -17.99
C GLY A 133 -7.52 8.87 -17.06
N ARG A 134 -8.46 9.77 -17.33
CA ARG A 134 -8.83 10.87 -16.43
C ARG A 134 -9.61 10.34 -15.24
N VAL A 135 -9.44 10.99 -14.10
CA VAL A 135 -9.94 10.50 -12.82
C VAL A 135 -10.70 11.59 -12.07
N TRP A 136 -11.91 11.25 -11.61
CA TRP A 136 -12.72 12.10 -10.74
C TRP A 136 -12.93 11.42 -9.39
N PHE A 137 -12.71 12.17 -8.31
CA PHE A 137 -12.92 11.66 -6.96
C PHE A 137 -14.41 11.63 -6.63
N ALA A 138 -14.83 10.57 -5.94
CA ALA A 138 -16.21 10.38 -5.53
C ALA A 138 -16.32 10.15 -4.02
N VAL A 139 -17.46 10.53 -3.46
CA VAL A 139 -17.78 10.38 -2.04
C VAL A 139 -18.83 9.29 -1.88
N GLY A 140 -18.54 8.28 -1.06
CA GLY A 140 -19.49 7.22 -0.70
C GLY A 140 -20.27 7.57 0.57
N LEU A 141 -21.58 7.73 0.45
CA LEU A 141 -22.50 7.93 1.56
C LEU A 141 -23.17 6.61 1.92
N ARG A 142 -22.94 6.14 3.14
CA ARG A 142 -23.53 4.90 3.66
C ARG A 142 -24.94 5.18 4.16
N THR A 143 -25.87 4.26 3.87
CA THR A 143 -27.25 4.38 4.39
C THR A 143 -27.40 3.78 5.79
N ALA A 144 -26.47 2.92 6.21
CA ALA A 144 -26.49 2.23 7.50
C ALA A 144 -25.08 1.77 7.91
N GLU A 145 -24.93 1.35 9.16
CA GLU A 145 -23.72 0.67 9.66
C GLU A 145 -23.57 -0.71 8.99
N PRO A 146 -22.39 -1.08 8.46
CA PRO A 146 -22.18 -2.41 7.87
C PRO A 146 -22.29 -3.53 8.91
N LYS A 147 -23.01 -4.59 8.57
CA LYS A 147 -23.15 -5.80 9.39
C LYS A 147 -22.81 -7.04 8.58
N ALA A 148 -22.19 -8.02 9.22
CA ALA A 148 -21.84 -9.30 8.60
C ALA A 148 -23.11 -9.99 8.05
N GLY A 149 -23.04 -10.45 6.81
CA GLY A 149 -24.13 -11.18 6.13
C GLY A 149 -25.32 -10.33 5.69
N VAL A 150 -25.41 -9.06 6.07
CA VAL A 150 -26.55 -8.16 5.79
C VAL A 150 -26.20 -7.23 4.62
N ALA A 151 -27.08 -7.15 3.64
CA ALA A 151 -26.92 -6.22 2.53
C ALA A 151 -27.27 -4.78 2.95
N MET A 152 -26.50 -3.82 2.47
CA MET A 152 -26.69 -2.38 2.72
C MET A 152 -26.50 -1.55 1.44
N GLY A 153 -27.04 -0.34 1.46
CA GLY A 153 -26.87 0.63 0.39
C GLY A 153 -25.69 1.56 0.62
N ILE A 154 -24.92 1.84 -0.45
CA ILE A 154 -23.97 2.95 -0.49
C ILE A 154 -24.31 3.81 -1.71
N THR A 155 -24.50 5.11 -1.49
CA THR A 155 -24.66 6.07 -2.58
C THR A 155 -23.34 6.77 -2.84
N VAL A 156 -22.75 6.52 -4.01
CA VAL A 156 -21.53 7.20 -4.46
C VAL A 156 -21.90 8.43 -5.27
N LYS A 157 -21.34 9.59 -4.91
CA LYS A 157 -21.56 10.87 -5.58
C LYS A 157 -20.26 11.44 -6.11
N ALA A 158 -20.27 11.95 -7.33
CA ALA A 158 -19.16 12.71 -7.89
C ALA A 158 -19.66 13.84 -8.79
N THR A 159 -18.83 14.86 -8.91
CA THR A 159 -19.05 16.01 -9.79
C THR A 159 -18.23 15.80 -11.06
N VAL A 160 -18.89 15.62 -12.20
CA VAL A 160 -18.27 15.20 -13.46
C VAL A 160 -18.79 16.00 -14.65
N PRO A 161 -18.03 16.16 -15.74
CA PRO A 161 -18.51 16.81 -16.95
C PRO A 161 -19.74 16.09 -17.52
N ARG A 162 -20.77 16.84 -17.92
CA ARG A 162 -22.04 16.28 -18.40
C ARG A 162 -21.85 15.34 -19.59
N ALA A 163 -21.06 15.76 -20.57
CA ALA A 163 -20.76 14.98 -21.76
C ALA A 163 -20.14 13.60 -21.46
N LYS A 164 -19.49 13.45 -20.30
CA LYS A 164 -18.81 12.21 -19.88
C LYS A 164 -19.61 11.39 -18.89
N ALA A 165 -20.70 11.92 -18.32
CA ALA A 165 -21.39 11.30 -17.19
C ALA A 165 -21.90 9.88 -17.47
N ASP A 166 -22.13 9.50 -18.73
CA ASP A 166 -22.57 8.16 -19.13
C ASP A 166 -21.41 7.21 -19.50
N GLU A 167 -20.21 7.73 -19.77
CA GLU A 167 -19.03 6.95 -20.18
C GLU A 167 -18.16 6.53 -18.98
N LEU A 168 -18.35 7.16 -17.82
CA LEU A 168 -17.47 6.95 -16.68
C LEU A 168 -17.67 5.59 -16.01
N GLU A 169 -16.55 4.95 -15.69
CA GLU A 169 -16.49 3.69 -14.97
C GLU A 169 -16.17 3.90 -13.50
N LEU A 170 -16.86 3.18 -12.62
CA LEU A 170 -16.62 3.30 -11.18
C LEU A 170 -15.48 2.37 -10.77
N HIS A 171 -14.44 2.94 -10.14
CA HIS A 171 -13.38 2.23 -9.46
C HIS A 171 -13.51 2.37 -7.95
N ILE A 172 -13.53 1.24 -7.26
CA ILE A 172 -13.54 1.14 -5.81
C ILE A 172 -12.21 0.54 -5.39
N GLN A 173 -11.40 1.28 -4.63
CA GLN A 173 -10.11 0.83 -4.14
C GLN A 173 -10.21 0.46 -2.66
N ALA A 174 -9.69 -0.71 -2.31
CA ALA A 174 -9.64 -1.19 -0.94
C ALA A 174 -8.74 -0.31 -0.05
N PRO A 175 -9.00 -0.23 1.27
CA PRO A 175 -8.12 0.45 2.22
C PRO A 175 -6.70 -0.13 2.18
N LYS A 176 -5.69 0.72 2.32
CA LYS A 176 -4.28 0.27 2.41
C LYS A 176 -4.05 -0.74 3.53
N GLU A 177 -4.81 -0.64 4.62
CA GLU A 177 -4.76 -1.54 5.78
C GLU A 177 -5.21 -2.97 5.47
N THR A 178 -6.00 -3.17 4.41
CA THR A 178 -6.43 -4.50 3.96
C THR A 178 -5.39 -5.19 3.06
N ARG A 179 -4.28 -4.50 2.76
CA ARG A 179 -3.18 -5.01 1.94
C ARG A 179 -2.36 -6.03 2.73
N LYS A 180 -2.13 -7.22 2.15
CA LYS A 180 -1.07 -8.12 2.64
C LYS A 180 0.30 -7.48 2.36
N PRO A 181 1.27 -7.51 3.29
CA PRO A 181 2.61 -6.93 3.07
C PRO A 181 3.19 -7.33 1.70
N GLY A 182 3.63 -6.36 0.90
CA GLY A 182 4.16 -6.57 -0.46
C GLY A 182 3.12 -6.88 -1.56
N GLY A 183 1.86 -7.21 -1.22
CA GLY A 183 0.83 -7.57 -2.20
C GLY A 183 0.20 -6.39 -2.94
N PRO A 184 -0.49 -6.62 -4.07
CA PRO A 184 -1.17 -5.55 -4.80
C PRO A 184 -2.39 -4.99 -4.03
N LEU A 185 -2.74 -3.73 -4.27
CA LEU A 185 -3.97 -3.14 -3.75
C LEU A 185 -5.15 -3.67 -4.57
N ALA A 186 -6.08 -4.35 -3.91
CA ALA A 186 -7.29 -4.83 -4.57
C ALA A 186 -8.19 -3.64 -4.96
N SER A 187 -8.66 -3.65 -6.20
CA SER A 187 -9.64 -2.69 -6.69
C SER A 187 -10.70 -3.38 -7.52
N LEU A 188 -11.90 -2.80 -7.50
CA LEU A 188 -13.06 -3.25 -8.23
C LEU A 188 -13.42 -2.19 -9.26
N ARG A 189 -13.51 -2.57 -10.54
CA ARG A 189 -13.87 -1.69 -11.65
C ARG A 189 -15.19 -2.16 -12.22
N PHE A 190 -16.22 -1.32 -12.16
CA PHE A 190 -17.48 -1.56 -12.87
C PHE A 190 -17.39 -0.89 -14.22
N SER A 191 -17.19 -1.72 -15.25
CA SER A 191 -17.24 -1.30 -16.64
C SER A 191 -18.69 -1.22 -17.12
N ARG A 192 -18.89 -0.38 -18.13
CA ARG A 192 -20.12 -0.36 -18.90
C ARG A 192 -20.16 -1.53 -19.88
#